data_AF-A0A4S0RAU4-F1
#
_entry.id   AF-A0A4S0RAU4-F1
#
_cell.length_a   1.000
_cell.length_b   1.000
_cell.length_c   1.000
_cell.angle_alpha   90.00
_cell.angle_beta   90.00
_cell.angle_gamma   90.00
#
_symmetry.space_group_name_H-M   'P 1'
#
loop_
_entity.id
_entity.type
_entity.pdbx_description
1 polymer ?
#
loop_
_entity_poly.entity_id
_entity_poly.type
_entity_poly.pdbx_seq_one_letter_code
_entity_poly.pdbx_strand_id
1 'polypeptide(L)' 'MPDHTKDTLDRAMGALVGGALGDALGMPTQSLDRETIKARFGQITDLQDAGPLQPIAANMPKGSITDDTEQAILVGQLL' A
#
# COMPACT_ATOMS: atom_id res chain seq x y z
N MET A 1 16.92 14.67 28.71
CA MET A 1 17.03 13.41 27.94
C MET A 1 16.01 13.47 26.83
N PRO A 2 16.33 13.07 25.59
CA PRO A 2 15.32 12.95 24.54
C PRO A 2 14.21 12.00 24.98
N ASP A 3 12.97 12.30 24.63
CA ASP A 3 11.87 11.37 24.84
C ASP A 3 11.94 10.26 23.77
N HIS A 4 12.65 9.20 24.13
CA HIS A 4 12.84 8.04 23.26
C HIS A 4 11.54 7.25 23.04
N THR A 5 10.53 7.41 23.90
CA THR A 5 9.23 6.75 23.76
C THR A 5 8.45 7.36 22.60
N LYS A 6 8.48 8.68 22.48
CA LYS A 6 7.85 9.39 21.36
C LYS A 6 8.50 9.04 20.03
N ASP A 7 9.84 8.98 19.96
CA ASP A 7 10.56 8.55 18.74
C ASP A 7 10.22 7.09 18.37
N THR A 8 10.11 6.20 19.35
CA THR A 8 9.74 4.80 19.10
C THR A 8 8.31 4.68 18.58
N LEU A 9 7.36 5.41 19.17
CA LEU A 9 5.96 5.40 18.73
C LEU A 9 5.82 6.00 17.33
N ASP A 10 6.51 7.11 17.04
CA ASP A 10 6.50 7.75 15.72
C ASP A 10 7.07 6.79 14.66
N ARG A 11 8.12 6.04 14.96
CA ARG A 11 8.68 5.02 14.06
C ARG A 11 7.75 3.84 13.86
N ALA A 12 7.14 3.33 14.93
CA ALA A 12 6.18 2.23 14.84
C ALA A 12 4.97 2.63 13.98
N MET A 13 4.47 3.84 14.18
CA MET A 13 3.37 4.37 13.39
C MET A 13 3.75 4.64 11.93
N GLY A 14 4.95 5.20 11.71
CA GLY A 14 5.51 5.36 10.37
C GLY A 14 5.66 4.02 9.63
N ALA A 15 6.03 2.94 10.33
CA ALA A 15 6.14 1.61 9.74
C ALA A 15 4.75 1.05 9.33
N LEU A 16 3.76 1.14 10.21
CA LEU A 16 2.41 0.61 9.95
C LEU A 16 1.69 1.42 8.85
N VAL A 17 1.67 2.75 8.96
CA VAL A 17 1.03 3.63 7.97
C VAL A 17 1.81 3.63 6.66
N GLY A 18 3.14 3.62 6.72
CA GLY A 18 3.99 3.51 5.54
C GLY A 18 3.80 2.19 4.81
N GLY A 19 3.61 1.08 5.54
CA GLY A 19 3.22 -0.21 4.97
C GLY A 19 1.90 -0.15 4.21
N ALA A 20 0.86 0.37 4.86
CA ALA A 20 -0.46 0.53 4.22
C ALA A 20 -0.43 1.46 2.99
N LEU A 21 0.36 2.53 3.04
CA LEU A 21 0.55 3.44 1.90
C LEU A 21 1.30 2.74 0.75
N GLY A 22 2.34 1.95 1.07
CA GLY A 22 3.09 1.17 0.09
C GLY A 22 2.22 0.12 -0.60
N ASP A 23 1.40 -0.59 0.17
CA ASP A 23 0.39 -1.52 -0.34
C ASP A 23 -0.59 -0.81 -1.31
N ALA A 24 -1.23 0.27 -0.88
CA ALA A 24 -2.16 1.01 -1.72
C ALA A 24 -1.53 1.61 -2.99
N LEU A 25 -0.25 2.01 -2.94
CA LEU A 25 0.51 2.44 -4.12
C LEU A 25 0.84 1.28 -5.07
N GLY A 26 1.11 0.09 -4.53
CA GLY A 26 1.43 -1.12 -5.29
C GLY A 26 0.21 -1.78 -5.92
N MET A 27 -0.95 -1.72 -5.25
CA MET A 27 -2.23 -2.32 -5.63
C MET A 27 -2.58 -2.19 -7.13
N PRO A 28 -2.52 -1.02 -7.79
CA PRO A 28 -2.89 -0.91 -9.21
C PRO A 28 -1.91 -1.60 -10.18
N THR A 29 -0.71 -1.97 -9.72
CA THR A 29 0.40 -2.49 -10.53
C THR A 29 0.81 -3.93 -10.23
N GLN A 30 0.31 -4.53 -9.15
CA GLN A 30 0.65 -5.92 -8.82
C GLN A 30 0.34 -6.86 -9.99
N SER A 31 1.23 -7.82 -10.21
CA SER A 31 1.16 -8.82 -11.29
C SER A 31 1.19 -8.25 -12.71
N LEU A 32 1.47 -6.95 -12.90
CA LEU A 32 1.71 -6.35 -14.21
C LEU A 32 3.21 -6.28 -14.50
N ASP A 33 3.59 -6.46 -15.77
CA ASP A 33 4.96 -6.18 -16.20
C ASP A 33 5.23 -4.67 -16.32
N ARG A 34 6.51 -4.32 -16.41
CA ARG A 34 6.96 -2.92 -16.45
C ARG A 34 6.47 -2.17 -17.70
N GLU A 35 6.36 -2.84 -18.84
CA GLU A 35 5.93 -2.21 -20.08
C GLU A 35 4.44 -1.82 -20.00
N THR A 36 3.62 -2.72 -19.46
CA THR A 36 2.20 -2.51 -19.18
C THR A 36 2.00 -1.37 -18.18
N ILE A 37 2.76 -1.36 -17.07
CA ILE A 37 2.69 -0.28 -16.08
C ILE A 37 3.02 1.07 -16.72
N LYS A 38 4.09 1.16 -17.52
CA LYS A 38 4.46 2.40 -18.22
C LYS A 38 3.42 2.83 -19.25
N ALA A 39 2.91 1.90 -20.05
CA ALA A 39 1.91 2.21 -21.07
C ALA A 39 0.61 2.73 -20.44
N ARG A 40 0.25 2.20 -19.27
CA ARG A 40 -1.01 2.51 -18.61
C ARG A 40 -0.95 3.75 -17.72
N PHE A 41 0.11 3.92 -16.95
CA PHE A 41 0.22 4.97 -15.94
C PHE A 41 1.27 6.03 -16.29
N GLY A 42 2.20 5.76 -17.23
CA GLY A 42 3.36 6.59 -17.48
C GLY A 42 4.29 6.62 -16.27
N GLN A 43 4.08 7.59 -15.38
CA GLN A 43 4.74 7.72 -14.09
C GLN A 43 3.68 7.77 -12.99
N ILE A 44 3.84 6.95 -11.95
CA ILE A 44 2.98 6.99 -10.77
C ILE A 44 3.52 8.05 -9.82
N THR A 45 2.77 9.13 -9.63
CA THR A 45 3.07 10.22 -8.68
C THR A 45 2.07 10.28 -7.53
N ASP A 46 0.93 9.62 -7.67
CA ASP A 46 -0.21 9.64 -6.75
C ASP A 46 -0.91 8.28 -6.77
N LEU A 47 -1.79 8.03 -5.80
CA LEU A 47 -2.63 6.83 -5.74
C LEU A 47 -3.51 6.70 -6.99
N GLN A 48 -3.55 5.50 -7.58
CA GLN A 48 -4.26 5.21 -8.83
C GLN A 48 -5.36 4.17 -8.63
N ASP A 49 -6.42 4.27 -9.42
CA ASP A 49 -7.44 3.22 -9.50
C ASP A 49 -6.85 1.96 -10.18
N ALA A 50 -7.25 0.79 -9.71
CA ALA A 50 -6.81 -0.48 -10.27
C ALA A 50 -7.30 -0.67 -11.70
N GLY A 51 -8.48 -0.12 -12.02
CA GLY A 51 -9.21 -0.30 -13.28
C GLY A 51 -9.55 -1.75 -13.62
N PRO A 52 -10.24 -1.99 -14.76
CA PRO A 52 -10.85 -3.27 -15.05
C PRO A 52 -9.87 -4.35 -15.51
N LEU A 53 -8.66 -3.98 -15.91
CA LEU A 53 -7.64 -4.89 -16.44
C LEU A 53 -6.65 -5.39 -15.37
N GLN A 54 -6.85 -5.03 -14.11
CA GLN A 54 -6.02 -5.52 -13.02
C GLN A 54 -6.42 -6.97 -12.69
N PRO A 55 -5.50 -7.96 -12.70
CA PRO A 55 -5.83 -9.39 -12.54
C PRO A 55 -6.40 -9.83 -11.17
N ILE A 56 -6.01 -9.17 -10.09
CA ILE A 56 -6.29 -9.52 -8.68
C ILE A 56 -7.27 -8.52 -8.04
N ALA A 57 -7.05 -7.23 -8.25
CA ALA A 57 -7.74 -6.11 -7.61
C ALA A 57 -8.61 -5.31 -8.60
N ALA A 58 -9.24 -5.99 -9.56
CA ALA A 58 -10.01 -5.34 -10.62
C ALA A 58 -11.00 -4.31 -10.06
N ASN A 59 -10.94 -3.08 -10.57
CA ASN A 59 -11.79 -1.95 -10.19
C ASN A 59 -11.71 -1.48 -8.73
N MET A 60 -10.70 -1.91 -7.96
CA MET A 60 -10.48 -1.30 -6.65
C MET A 60 -10.15 0.20 -6.82
N PRO A 61 -10.79 1.08 -6.01
CA PRO A 61 -10.55 2.50 -6.09
C PRO A 61 -9.14 2.86 -5.61
N LYS A 62 -8.65 4.01 -6.05
CA LYS A 62 -7.37 4.55 -5.60
C LYS A 62 -7.31 4.64 -4.07
N GLY A 63 -6.18 4.21 -3.50
CA GLY A 63 -5.98 4.21 -2.05
C GLY A 63 -6.56 3.02 -1.31
N SER A 64 -7.19 2.06 -2.01
CA SER A 64 -7.53 0.77 -1.40
C SER A 64 -6.27 0.02 -0.99
N ILE A 65 -6.27 -0.43 0.25
CA ILE A 65 -5.35 -1.45 0.75
C ILE A 65 -5.72 -2.83 0.19
N THR A 66 -4.79 -3.79 0.26
CA THR A 66 -5.00 -5.19 -0.13
C THR A 66 -4.84 -6.13 1.07
N ASP A 67 -4.77 -7.44 0.81
CA ASP A 67 -4.67 -8.45 1.84
C ASP A 67 -3.38 -8.32 2.67
N ASP A 68 -2.31 -7.70 2.14
CA ASP A 68 -1.09 -7.38 2.90
C ASP A 68 -1.41 -6.56 4.17
N THR A 69 -2.13 -5.45 4.03
CA THR A 69 -2.49 -4.59 5.18
C THR A 69 -3.59 -5.22 6.03
N GLU A 70 -4.58 -5.85 5.40
CA GLU A 70 -5.67 -6.52 6.14
C GLU A 70 -5.12 -7.62 7.05
N GLN A 71 -4.19 -8.46 6.57
CA GLN A 71 -3.56 -9.50 7.36
C GLN A 71 -2.64 -8.93 8.44
N ALA A 72 -1.91 -7.84 8.16
CA ALA A 72 -1.11 -7.17 9.18
C ALA A 72 -1.96 -6.67 10.37
N ILE A 73 -3.14 -6.11 10.08
CA ILE A 73 -4.10 -5.68 11.12
C ILE A 73 -4.62 -6.89 11.89
N LEU A 74 -5.01 -7.97 11.20
CA LEU A 74 -5.50 -9.19 11.84
C LEU A 74 -4.46 -9.80 12.79
N VAL A 75 -3.20 -9.88 12.38
CA VAL A 75 -2.11 -10.33 13.26
C VAL A 75 -1.96 -9.40 14.47
N GLY A 76 -1.99 -8.09 14.26
CA GLY A 76 -1.92 -7.12 15.35
C GLY A 76 -3.06 -7.22 16.37
N GLN A 77 -4.26 -7.67 15.95
CA GLN A 77 -5.41 -7.90 16.83
C GLN A 77 -5.30 -9.20 17.64
N LEU A 78 -4.46 -10.14 17.19
CA LEU A 78 -4.26 -11.44 17.86
C LEU A 78 -3.14 -11.41 18.91
N LEU A 79 -2.28 -10.39 18.89
CA LEU A 79 -1.16 -10.18 19.82
C LEU A 79 -1.61 -9.38 21.05
#